data_AF-A0A8J6NNX2-F1
#
_entry.id   AF-A0A8J6NNX2-F1
#
_cell.length_a   1.000
_cell.length_b   1.000
_cell.length_c   1.000
_cell.angle_alpha   90.00
_cell.angle_beta   90.00
_cell.angle_gamma   90.00
#
_symmetry.space_group_name_H-M   'P 1'
#
loop_
_entity.id
_entity.type
_entity.pdbx_description
1 polymer ?
#
loop_
_entity_poly.entity_id
_entity_poly.type
_entity_poly.pdbx_seq_one_letter_code
_entity_poly.pdbx_strand_id
1 'polypeptide(L)'
;MKSKIQNIGWIIFILFGLLQISSGLPSLCILCMEPGHWDWLTSAPEVLEYLNLTWRWLGVTSLAFGVWTLAIAATAFRKGERWAWFAMWVWPAYLAAQGIVFPFQWPAMRILIVFALIGLFVPYRIFFPKKQEQKTE
;
A
#
# COMPACT_ATOMS: atom_id res chain seq x y z
N MET A 1 7.76 0.81 -26.99
CA MET A 1 8.07 1.50 -25.71
C MET A 1 6.89 1.56 -24.73
N LYS A 2 5.67 1.88 -25.17
CA LYS A 2 4.44 1.88 -24.32
C LYS A 2 4.23 0.57 -23.53
N SER A 3 4.47 -0.60 -24.12
CA SER A 3 4.26 -1.90 -23.47
C SER A 3 5.26 -2.21 -22.33
N LYS A 4 6.54 -1.80 -22.45
CA LYS A 4 7.56 -2.04 -21.40
C LYS A 4 7.26 -1.24 -20.13
N ILE A 5 6.83 0.02 -20.27
CA ILE A 5 6.51 0.90 -19.12
C ILE A 5 5.23 0.44 -18.42
N GLN A 6 4.21 0.03 -19.18
CA GLN A 6 3.01 -0.59 -18.62
C GLN A 6 3.38 -1.84 -17.82
N ASN A 7 4.29 -2.67 -18.35
CA ASN A 7 4.71 -3.90 -17.68
C ASN A 7 5.44 -3.66 -16.35
N ILE A 8 6.22 -2.59 -16.23
CA ILE A 8 6.95 -2.29 -14.99
C ILE A 8 6.01 -1.75 -13.90
N GLY A 9 5.02 -0.92 -14.29
CA GLY A 9 4.11 -0.28 -13.34
C GLY A 9 3.27 -1.28 -12.53
N TRP A 10 2.62 -2.25 -13.18
CA TRP A 10 1.80 -3.24 -12.46
C TRP A 10 2.65 -4.18 -11.59
N ILE A 11 3.88 -4.50 -12.01
CA ILE A 11 4.81 -5.33 -11.23
C ILE A 11 5.19 -4.62 -9.93
N ILE A 12 5.49 -3.32 -9.98
CA ILE A 12 5.82 -2.54 -8.77
C ILE A 12 4.66 -2.58 -7.77
N PHE A 13 3.42 -2.40 -8.24
CA PHE A 13 2.25 -2.44 -7.35
C PHE A 13 1.93 -3.84 -6.84
N ILE A 14 2.17 -4.89 -7.62
CA ILE A 14 2.07 -6.27 -7.12
C ILE A 14 3.12 -6.55 -6.07
N LEU A 15 4.38 -6.18 -6.32
CA LEU A 15 5.46 -6.33 -5.34
C LEU A 15 5.15 -5.54 -4.06
N PHE A 16 4.60 -4.34 -4.19
CA PHE A 16 4.18 -3.53 -3.05
C PHE A 16 3.00 -4.17 -2.29
N GLY A 17 2.00 -4.70 -3.00
CA GLY A 17 0.88 -5.43 -2.39
C GLY A 17 1.33 -6.71 -1.68
N LEU A 18 2.24 -7.48 -2.29
CA LEU A 18 2.85 -8.67 -1.68
C LEU A 18 3.69 -8.32 -0.46
N LEU A 19 4.45 -7.23 -0.51
CA LEU A 19 5.20 -6.73 0.63
C LEU A 19 4.27 -6.34 1.78
N GLN A 20 3.11 -5.77 1.48
CA GLN A 20 2.10 -5.46 2.51
C GLN A 20 1.44 -6.70 3.10
N ILE A 21 1.19 -7.73 2.29
CA ILE A 21 0.70 -9.02 2.80
C ILE A 21 1.76 -9.68 3.68
N SER A 22 3.03 -9.63 3.26
CA SER A 22 4.13 -10.24 4.02
C SER A 22 4.45 -9.49 5.32
N SER A 23 4.20 -8.18 5.42
CA SER A 23 4.27 -7.44 6.70
C SER A 23 3.02 -7.61 7.56
N GLY A 24 1.86 -7.80 6.93
CA GLY A 24 0.59 -8.06 7.64
C GLY A 24 0.53 -9.44 8.28
N LEU A 25 1.09 -10.47 7.64
CA LEU A 25 1.05 -11.86 8.11
C LEU A 25 1.70 -12.04 9.50
N PRO A 26 2.93 -11.54 9.76
CA PRO A 26 3.54 -11.61 11.09
C PRO A 26 2.72 -10.90 12.16
N SER A 27 2.11 -9.77 11.80
CA SER A 27 1.26 -8.99 12.70
C SER A 27 -0.03 -9.72 13.09
N LEU A 28 -0.52 -10.62 12.24
CA LEU A 28 -1.71 -11.45 12.50
C LEU A 28 -1.40 -12.82 13.10
N CYS A 29 -0.35 -13.48 12.59
CA CYS A 29 -0.06 -14.88 12.85
C CYS A 29 1.09 -15.10 13.84
N ILE A 30 2.09 -14.21 13.89
CA ILE A 30 3.33 -14.45 14.66
C ILE A 30 3.32 -13.66 15.98
N LEU A 31 2.89 -12.40 15.98
CA LEU A 31 2.88 -11.54 17.18
C LEU A 31 1.62 -11.68 18.04
N CYS A 32 0.55 -12.30 17.51
CA CYS A 32 -0.75 -12.37 18.18
C CYS A 32 -1.25 -13.80 18.48
N MET A 33 -0.61 -14.86 17.97
CA MET A 33 -1.02 -16.24 18.29
C MET A 33 -0.23 -16.85 19.43
N GLU A 34 0.94 -16.34 19.79
CA GLU A 34 1.72 -16.87 20.90
C GLU A 34 1.24 -16.21 22.21
N PRO A 35 0.57 -16.96 23.11
CA PRO A 35 0.14 -16.42 24.38
C PRO A 35 1.37 -15.93 25.15
N GLY A 36 1.34 -14.68 25.62
CA GLY A 36 2.44 -14.09 26.38
C GLY A 36 3.57 -13.47 25.56
N HIS A 37 3.40 -13.28 24.24
CA HIS A 37 4.41 -12.62 23.40
C HIS A 37 4.88 -11.26 23.94
N TRP A 38 4.00 -10.52 24.63
CA TRP A 38 4.27 -9.19 25.16
C TRP A 38 4.67 -9.19 26.65
N ASP A 39 4.75 -10.36 27.29
CA ASP A 39 5.00 -10.47 28.74
C ASP A 39 6.39 -9.96 29.14
N TRP A 40 7.34 -9.97 28.20
CA TRP A 40 8.68 -9.39 28.39
C TRP A 40 8.65 -7.86 28.43
N LEU A 41 7.66 -7.23 27.81
CA LEU A 41 7.54 -5.77 27.70
C LEU A 41 6.74 -5.20 28.87
N THR A 42 5.69 -5.91 29.30
CA THR A 42 4.80 -5.46 30.37
C THR A 42 4.02 -6.64 30.96
N SER A 43 3.63 -6.52 32.23
CA SER A 43 2.74 -7.48 32.90
C SER A 43 1.35 -6.90 33.20
N ALA A 44 1.09 -5.66 32.78
CA ALA A 44 -0.20 -5.02 32.99
C ALA A 44 -1.25 -5.56 31.99
N PRO A 45 -2.36 -6.18 32.47
CA PRO A 45 -3.30 -6.89 31.59
C PRO A 45 -3.97 -5.96 30.56
N GLU A 46 -4.29 -4.73 30.96
CA GLU A 46 -4.89 -3.71 30.06
C GLU A 46 -3.95 -3.36 28.90
N VAL A 47 -2.65 -3.25 29.16
CA VAL A 47 -1.65 -2.91 28.14
C VAL A 47 -1.44 -4.09 27.19
N LEU A 48 -1.41 -5.32 27.71
CA LEU A 48 -1.32 -6.54 26.91
C LEU A 48 -2.52 -6.69 25.96
N GLU A 49 -3.73 -6.43 26.45
CA GLU A 49 -4.94 -6.45 25.62
C GLU A 49 -4.89 -5.36 24.54
N TYR A 50 -4.50 -4.14 24.90
CA TYR A 50 -4.34 -3.04 23.95
C TYR A 50 -3.31 -3.35 22.85
N LEU A 51 -2.15 -3.91 23.21
CA LEU A 51 -1.12 -4.31 22.25
C LEU A 51 -1.65 -5.38 21.31
N ASN A 52 -2.26 -6.44 21.85
CA ASN A 52 -2.83 -7.52 21.03
C ASN A 52 -3.90 -7.02 20.06
N LEU A 53 -4.81 -6.15 20.52
CA LEU A 53 -5.83 -5.57 19.65
C LEU A 53 -5.21 -4.68 18.57
N THR A 54 -4.26 -3.82 18.93
CA THR A 54 -3.60 -2.90 17.99
C THR A 54 -2.88 -3.66 16.88
N TRP A 55 -2.12 -4.71 17.23
CA TRP A 55 -1.38 -5.52 16.27
C TRP A 55 -2.31 -6.36 15.38
N ARG A 56 -3.41 -6.90 15.92
CA ARG A 56 -4.45 -7.57 15.11
C ARG A 56 -5.09 -6.61 14.12
N TRP A 57 -5.47 -5.41 14.57
CA TRP A 57 -6.03 -4.38 13.71
C TRP A 57 -5.07 -3.99 12.59
N LEU A 58 -3.79 -3.80 12.92
CA LEU A 58 -2.76 -3.47 11.93
C LEU A 58 -2.58 -4.59 10.90
N GLY A 59 -2.53 -5.85 11.35
CA GLY A 59 -2.40 -7.00 10.45
C GLY A 59 -3.61 -7.20 9.53
N VAL A 60 -4.85 -7.12 10.06
CA VAL A 60 -6.09 -7.20 9.25
C VAL A 60 -6.12 -6.09 8.21
N THR A 61 -5.82 -4.86 8.63
CA THR A 61 -5.81 -3.70 7.74
C THR A 61 -4.77 -3.85 6.64
N SER A 62 -3.56 -4.30 6.98
CA SER A 62 -2.50 -4.54 6.01
C SER A 62 -2.84 -5.63 4.99
N LEU A 63 -3.49 -6.72 5.42
CA LEU A 63 -3.99 -7.74 4.48
C LEU A 63 -5.08 -7.21 3.56
N ALA A 64 -6.07 -6.50 4.11
CA ALA A 64 -7.17 -5.94 3.33
C ALA A 64 -6.65 -4.99 2.25
N PHE A 65 -5.77 -4.06 2.60
CA PHE A 65 -5.15 -3.14 1.65
C PHE A 65 -4.21 -3.84 0.66
N GLY A 66 -3.47 -4.86 1.10
CA GLY A 66 -2.61 -5.66 0.23
C GLY A 66 -3.41 -6.40 -0.85
N VAL A 67 -4.48 -7.09 -0.47
CA VAL A 67 -5.40 -7.79 -1.38
C VAL A 67 -6.09 -6.82 -2.32
N TRP A 68 -6.58 -5.68 -1.81
CA TRP A 68 -7.23 -4.65 -2.63
C TRP A 68 -6.29 -4.09 -3.69
N THR A 69 -5.02 -3.89 -3.32
CA THR A 69 -3.99 -3.39 -4.24
C THR A 69 -3.62 -4.41 -5.30
N LEU A 70 -3.50 -5.68 -4.91
CA LEU A 70 -3.33 -6.78 -5.86
C LEU A 70 -4.51 -6.86 -6.83
N ALA A 71 -5.74 -6.74 -6.34
CA ALA A 71 -6.94 -6.79 -7.17
C ALA A 71 -6.97 -5.63 -8.19
N ILE A 72 -6.70 -4.39 -7.76
CA ILE A 72 -6.66 -3.22 -8.65
C ILE A 72 -5.50 -3.32 -9.64
N ALA A 73 -4.32 -3.74 -9.19
CA ALA A 73 -3.14 -3.91 -10.04
C ALA A 73 -3.37 -4.97 -11.13
N ALA A 74 -3.96 -6.11 -10.77
CA ALA A 74 -4.22 -7.21 -11.69
C ALA A 74 -5.34 -6.91 -12.71
N THR A 75 -6.33 -6.10 -12.33
CA THR A 75 -7.51 -5.80 -13.15
C THR A 75 -7.42 -4.46 -13.87
N ALA A 76 -7.73 -3.38 -13.16
CA ALA A 76 -7.93 -2.04 -13.72
C ALA A 76 -6.62 -1.40 -14.20
N PHE A 77 -5.50 -1.71 -13.54
CA PHE A 77 -4.18 -1.23 -13.95
C PHE A 77 -3.69 -1.89 -15.25
N ARG A 78 -3.97 -3.19 -15.42
CA ARG A 78 -3.68 -3.91 -16.67
C ARG A 78 -4.51 -3.39 -17.84
N LYS A 79 -5.76 -2.98 -17.57
CA LYS A 79 -6.68 -2.40 -18.56
C LYS A 79 -6.44 -0.91 -18.85
N GLY A 80 -5.57 -0.23 -18.08
CA GLY A 80 -5.30 1.19 -18.25
C GLY A 80 -6.50 2.09 -17.91
N GLU A 81 -7.39 1.63 -17.02
CA GLU A 81 -8.60 2.37 -16.64
C GLU A 81 -8.25 3.56 -15.74
N ARG A 82 -8.78 4.74 -16.07
CA ARG A 82 -8.48 6.00 -15.35
C ARG A 82 -8.83 5.95 -13.86
N TRP A 83 -9.83 5.16 -13.48
CA TRP A 83 -10.26 5.01 -12.09
C TRP A 83 -9.25 4.25 -11.23
N ALA A 84 -8.43 3.38 -11.82
CA ALA A 84 -7.34 2.69 -11.13
C ALA A 84 -6.31 3.68 -10.55
N TRP A 85 -6.06 4.77 -11.27
CA TRP A 85 -5.17 5.83 -10.84
C TRP A 85 -5.72 6.57 -9.62
N PHE A 86 -7.02 6.90 -9.60
CA PHE A 86 -7.68 7.49 -8.43
C PHE A 86 -7.72 6.53 -7.24
N ALA A 87 -8.00 5.25 -7.47
CA ALA A 87 -7.98 4.25 -6.40
C ALA A 87 -6.59 4.12 -5.77
N MET A 88 -5.52 4.25 -6.56
CA MET A 88 -4.15 4.18 -6.04
C MET A 88 -3.68 5.42 -5.27
N TRP A 89 -4.40 6.55 -5.32
CA TRP A 89 -4.14 7.69 -4.43
C TRP A 89 -4.40 7.38 -2.95
N VAL A 90 -5.14 6.31 -2.66
CA VAL A 90 -5.36 5.85 -1.29
C VAL A 90 -4.03 5.48 -0.61
N TRP A 91 -3.02 5.04 -1.34
CA TRP A 91 -1.71 4.69 -0.76
C TRP A 91 -0.92 5.91 -0.25
N PRO A 92 -0.64 6.95 -1.07
CA PRO A 92 -0.05 8.18 -0.58
C PRO A 92 -0.84 8.80 0.59
N ALA A 93 -2.18 8.80 0.51
CA ALA A 93 -3.03 9.33 1.57
C ALA A 93 -2.89 8.53 2.87
N TYR A 94 -2.90 7.20 2.78
CA TYR A 94 -2.74 6.30 3.92
C TYR A 94 -1.37 6.47 4.58
N LEU A 95 -0.29 6.51 3.79
CA LEU A 95 1.07 6.73 4.30
C LEU A 95 1.23 8.12 4.94
N ALA A 96 0.61 9.16 4.38
CA ALA A 96 0.62 10.49 4.96
C ALA A 96 -0.15 10.54 6.29
N ALA A 97 -1.33 9.90 6.36
CA ALA A 97 -2.09 9.78 7.60
C ALA A 97 -1.30 9.01 8.67
N GLN A 98 -0.67 7.90 8.30
CA GLN A 98 0.23 7.14 9.19
C GLN A 98 1.39 8.00 9.70
N GLY A 99 2.02 8.81 8.84
CA GLY A 99 3.05 9.75 9.28
C GLY A 99 2.55 10.73 10.35
N ILE A 100 1.34 11.28 10.18
CA ILE A 100 0.71 12.20 11.14
C ILE A 100 0.45 11.51 12.48
N VAL A 101 -0.09 10.29 12.44
CA VAL A 101 -0.41 9.52 13.66
C VAL A 101 0.86 9.02 14.36
N PHE A 102 1.89 8.65 13.60
CA PHE A 102 3.15 8.10 14.11
C PHE A 102 4.36 8.91 13.62
N PRO A 103 4.64 10.08 14.23
CA PRO A 103 5.69 11.00 13.76
C PRO A 103 7.09 10.38 13.72
N PHE A 104 7.36 9.38 14.56
CA PHE A 104 8.65 8.68 14.56
C PHE A 104 8.89 7.85 13.29
N GLN A 105 7.84 7.43 12.59
CA GLN A 105 7.93 6.66 11.34
C GLN A 105 8.14 7.54 10.11
N TRP A 106 8.06 8.87 10.28
CA TRP A 106 8.08 9.84 9.19
C TRP A 106 9.33 9.73 8.28
N PRO A 107 10.56 9.54 8.79
CA PRO A 107 11.74 9.39 7.93
C PRO A 107 11.62 8.23 6.94
N ALA A 108 11.12 7.07 7.39
CA ALA A 108 10.91 5.90 6.55
C ALA A 108 9.70 6.08 5.60
N MET A 109 8.60 6.65 6.11
CA MET A 109 7.37 6.88 5.34
C MET A 109 7.57 7.84 4.17
N ARG A 110 8.39 8.90 4.31
CA ARG A 110 8.69 9.85 3.21
C ARG A 110 9.27 9.15 1.99
N ILE A 111 10.19 8.21 2.20
CA ILE A 111 10.81 7.45 1.12
C ILE A 111 9.74 6.64 0.39
N LEU A 112 8.90 5.92 1.12
CA LEU A 112 7.80 5.14 0.55
C LEU A 112 6.76 6.00 -0.17
N ILE A 113 6.43 7.19 0.35
CA ILE A 113 5.54 8.15 -0.31
C ILE A 113 6.14 8.61 -1.64
N VAL A 114 7.43 8.96 -1.67
CA VAL A 114 8.11 9.36 -2.91
C VAL A 114 8.12 8.21 -3.92
N PHE A 115 8.39 6.97 -3.49
CA PHE A 115 8.32 5.80 -4.35
C PHE A 115 6.89 5.53 -4.88
N ALA A 116 5.88 5.65 -4.02
CA ALA A 116 4.47 5.50 -4.41
C ALA A 116 4.04 6.58 -5.41
N LEU A 117 4.44 7.84 -5.18
CA LEU A 117 4.19 8.94 -6.10
C LEU A 117 4.90 8.74 -7.43
N ILE A 118 6.17 8.31 -7.45
CA ILE A 118 6.88 7.99 -8.69
C ILE A 118 6.17 6.84 -9.42
N GLY A 119 5.82 5.77 -8.71
CA GLY A 119 5.07 4.64 -9.26
C GLY A 119 3.69 5.03 -9.83
N LEU A 120 3.08 6.08 -9.29
CA LEU A 120 1.79 6.63 -9.75
C LEU A 120 1.93 7.64 -10.91
N PHE A 121 3.02 8.43 -10.92
CA PHE A 121 3.30 9.42 -11.95
C PHE A 121 3.94 8.82 -13.22
N VAL A 122 4.74 7.76 -13.11
CA VAL A 122 5.34 7.05 -14.26
C VAL A 122 4.28 6.57 -15.28
N PRO A 123 3.16 5.94 -14.87
CA PRO A 123 2.09 5.52 -15.77
C PRO A 123 1.04 6.60 -16.06
N TYR A 124 1.19 7.83 -15.56
CA TYR A 124 0.23 8.94 -15.79
C TYR A 124 -0.10 9.15 -17.29
N ARG A 125 0.92 9.06 -18.15
CA ARG A 125 0.76 9.21 -19.62
C ARG A 125 0.03 8.03 -20.29
N ILE A 126 -0.13 6.91 -19.60
CA ILE A 126 -0.86 5.72 -20.10
C ILE A 126 -2.35 5.87 -19.81
N PHE A 127 -2.71 6.34 -18.60
CA PHE A 127 -4.10 6.57 -18.21
C PHE A 127 -4.72 7.81 -18.91
N PHE A 128 -3.91 8.82 -19.19
CA PHE A 128 -4.32 10.03 -19.92
C PHE A 128 -3.57 10.14 -21.25
N PRO A 129 -3.92 9.34 -22.27
CA PRO A 129 -3.40 9.57 -23.61
C PRO A 129 -3.84 10.95 -24.08
N LYS A 130 -2.89 11.80 -24.48
CA LYS A 130 -3.20 13.09 -25.12
C LYS A 130 -4.15 12.79 -26.27
N LYS A 131 -5.35 13.38 -26.26
CA LYS A 131 -6.14 13.55 -27.48
C LYS A 131 -5.18 14.20 -28.46
N GLN A 132 -4.77 13.48 -29.50
CA GLN A 132 -4.19 14.16 -30.65
C GLN A 132 -5.31 15.07 -31.13
N GLU A 133 -5.13 16.38 -30.97
CA GLU A 133 -5.91 17.36 -31.70
C GLU A 133 -5.87 16.90 -33.15
N GLN A 134 -7.02 16.44 -33.64
CA GLN A 134 -7.24 16.29 -35.06
C GLN A 134 -6.96 17.66 -35.66
N LYS A 135 -5.77 17.80 -36.23
CA LYS A 135 -5.45 18.88 -37.15
C LYS A 135 -6.22 18.55 -38.42
N THR A 136 -7.50 18.91 -38.41
CA THR A 136 -8.31 19.03 -39.62
C THR A 136 -7.93 20.38 -40.19
N GLU A 137 -6.99 20.40 -41.12
CA GLU A 137 -6.76 21.49 -42.09
C GLU A 137 -5.76 21.01 -43.15
#